data_AF-A0A7C4TJ88-F1
#
_entry.id   AF-A0A7C4TJ88-F1
#
_cell.length_a   1.000
_cell.length_b   1.000
_cell.length_c   1.000
_cell.angle_alpha   90.00
_cell.angle_beta   90.00
_cell.angle_gamma   90.00
#
_symmetry.space_group_name_H-M   'P 1'
#
loop_
_entity.id
_entity.type
_entity.pdbx_description
1 polymer ?
#
loop_
_entity_poly.entity_id
_entity_poly.type
_entity_poly.pdbx_seq_one_letter_code
_entity_poly.pdbx_strand_id
1 'polypeptide(L)'
;MTTAFRLLAIVIAALAWSGIATAAPPTARCQRAVARSGAAFVMKSLKIAQRCALRTPSGVRAACRPRAVTLAGDARTAAALGRASTRLAALVVRRCAGGDLSAFARRCPDPSGPPLAAPELVTCLRDSHLDRVGAMLAVQFPSPNPTAAAAGDCAAGETCQCECLSPSGAFVDASVAAR
;
A
#
# COMPACT_ATOMS: atom_id res chain seq x y z
N MET A 1 16.55 -45.00 -56.40
CA MET A 1 17.36 -43.86 -55.93
C MET A 1 17.05 -43.66 -54.44
N THR A 2 17.34 -44.62 -53.55
CA THR A 2 18.62 -44.85 -52.84
C THR A 2 19.22 -43.63 -52.13
N THR A 3 18.97 -43.59 -50.80
CA THR A 3 19.87 -43.22 -49.69
C THR A 3 20.51 -41.83 -49.61
N ALA A 4 20.18 -41.07 -48.54
CA ALA A 4 21.18 -40.36 -47.73
C ALA A 4 20.57 -39.82 -46.40
N PHE A 5 20.39 -40.72 -45.42
CA PHE A 5 20.60 -40.35 -44.02
C PHE A 5 22.11 -40.21 -43.83
N ARG A 6 22.60 -39.09 -43.25
CA ARG A 6 23.62 -39.07 -42.20
C ARG A 6 24.06 -37.64 -41.86
N LEU A 7 23.93 -37.34 -40.57
CA LEU A 7 24.93 -36.69 -39.73
C LEU A 7 25.46 -35.34 -40.23
N LEU A 8 25.06 -34.25 -39.57
CA LEU A 8 26.07 -33.32 -39.09
C LEU A 8 25.58 -32.50 -37.89
N ALA A 9 26.26 -32.75 -36.76
CA ALA A 9 26.58 -31.82 -35.69
C ALA A 9 25.44 -31.00 -35.08
N ILE A 10 24.85 -31.58 -34.03
CA ILE A 10 24.43 -30.82 -32.85
C ILE A 10 25.67 -30.06 -32.37
N VAL A 11 25.80 -28.79 -32.75
CA VAL A 11 26.77 -27.88 -32.12
C VAL A 11 26.21 -27.56 -30.75
N ILE A 12 26.66 -28.36 -29.78
CA ILE A 12 26.61 -28.08 -28.35
C ILE A 12 27.52 -26.85 -28.14
N ALA A 13 27.02 -25.67 -28.51
CA ALA A 13 27.60 -24.43 -28.05
C ALA A 13 27.16 -24.28 -26.60
N ALA A 14 28.09 -24.61 -25.72
CA ALA A 14 28.11 -24.26 -24.31
C ALA A 14 27.87 -22.75 -24.15
N LEU A 15 26.61 -22.33 -24.24
CA LEU A 15 26.16 -21.07 -23.72
C LEU A 15 26.21 -21.21 -22.21
N ALA A 16 27.36 -20.81 -21.69
CA ALA A 16 27.58 -20.31 -20.36
C ALA A 16 26.31 -20.36 -19.51
N TRP A 17 26.15 -21.46 -18.77
CA TRP A 17 25.51 -21.43 -17.47
C TRP A 17 26.31 -20.43 -16.64
N SER A 18 26.02 -19.16 -16.87
CA SER A 18 26.30 -18.07 -15.97
C SER A 18 25.66 -18.54 -14.68
N GLY A 19 26.50 -18.86 -13.69
CA GLY A 19 26.04 -19.33 -12.40
C GLY A 19 24.90 -18.42 -11.97
N ILE A 20 23.69 -18.97 -11.92
CA ILE A 20 22.59 -18.32 -11.26
C ILE A 20 23.08 -18.33 -9.82
N ALA A 21 23.71 -17.24 -9.40
CA ALA A 21 23.99 -17.00 -8.01
C ALA A 21 22.62 -17.04 -7.36
N THR A 22 22.25 -18.20 -6.81
CA THR A 22 21.08 -18.35 -5.97
C THR A 22 21.36 -17.45 -4.80
N ALA A 23 20.88 -16.21 -4.90
CA ALA A 23 21.03 -15.23 -3.86
C ALA A 23 20.50 -15.88 -2.59
N ALA A 24 21.36 -15.98 -1.59
CA ALA A 24 21.02 -16.67 -0.36
C ALA A 24 19.74 -16.03 0.19
N PRO A 25 18.72 -16.81 0.60
CA PRO A 25 17.44 -16.26 1.02
C PRO A 25 17.65 -15.13 2.04
N PRO A 26 16.78 -14.11 2.06
CA PRO A 26 16.90 -13.01 3.02
C PRO A 26 17.15 -13.57 4.41
N THR A 27 18.20 -13.08 5.06
CA THR A 27 18.57 -13.62 6.36
C THR A 27 17.38 -13.52 7.31
N ALA A 28 17.13 -14.55 8.12
CA ALA A 28 16.04 -14.52 9.10
C ALA A 28 16.10 -13.28 10.02
N ARG A 29 17.30 -12.72 10.20
CA ARG A 29 17.54 -11.45 10.91
C ARG A 29 16.94 -10.24 10.18
N CYS A 30 17.11 -10.12 8.86
CA CYS A 30 16.51 -9.05 8.06
C CYS A 30 14.98 -9.16 8.07
N GLN A 31 14.42 -10.36 7.83
CA GLN A 31 12.97 -10.57 7.84
C GLN A 31 12.33 -10.19 9.18
N ARG A 32 12.91 -10.64 10.31
CA ARG A 32 12.43 -10.26 11.65
C ARG A 32 12.54 -8.75 11.89
N ALA A 33 13.60 -8.11 11.39
CA ALA A 33 13.77 -6.67 11.54
C ALA A 33 12.71 -5.90 10.75
N VAL A 34 12.44 -6.27 9.50
CA VAL A 34 11.36 -5.71 8.67
C VAL A 34 10.02 -5.87 9.37
N ALA A 35 9.67 -7.07 9.81
CA ALA A 35 8.40 -7.33 10.48
C ALA A 35 8.22 -6.49 11.77
N ARG A 36 9.24 -6.47 12.64
CA ARG A 36 9.19 -5.71 13.91
C ARG A 36 9.16 -4.20 13.69
N SER A 37 10.00 -3.70 12.79
CA SER A 37 10.08 -2.26 12.51
C SER A 37 8.83 -1.76 11.77
N GLY A 38 8.28 -2.54 10.84
CA GLY A 38 7.01 -2.27 10.18
C GLY A 38 5.84 -2.18 11.17
N ALA A 39 5.71 -3.16 12.07
CA ALA A 39 4.68 -3.13 13.12
C ALA A 39 4.81 -1.91 14.04
N ALA A 40 6.04 -1.60 14.48
CA ALA A 40 6.32 -0.41 15.29
C ALA A 40 5.98 0.90 14.54
N PHE A 41 6.29 0.96 13.24
CA PHE A 41 5.97 2.10 12.39
C PHE A 41 4.45 2.28 12.23
N VAL A 42 3.70 1.21 11.95
CA VAL A 42 2.23 1.24 11.84
C VAL A 42 1.60 1.74 13.14
N MET A 43 1.96 1.15 14.29
CA MET A 43 1.42 1.57 15.59
C MET A 43 1.73 3.05 15.88
N LYS A 44 2.97 3.49 15.63
CA LYS A 44 3.38 4.86 15.88
C LYS A 44 2.64 5.84 14.96
N SER A 45 2.52 5.51 13.68
CA SER A 45 1.86 6.34 12.68
C SER A 45 0.37 6.45 12.96
N LEU A 46 -0.30 5.34 13.32
CA LEU A 46 -1.71 5.35 13.72
C LEU A 46 -1.92 6.26 14.92
N LYS A 47 -1.11 6.14 15.98
CA LYS A 47 -1.21 7.01 17.17
C LYS A 47 -1.00 8.50 16.84
N ILE A 48 -0.07 8.82 15.95
CA ILE A 48 0.18 10.20 15.51
C ILE A 48 -1.06 10.74 14.78
N ALA A 49 -1.57 10.00 13.82
CA ALA A 49 -2.67 10.43 12.97
C ALA A 49 -4.03 10.44 13.71
N GLN A 50 -4.25 9.51 14.66
CA GLN A 50 -5.39 9.58 15.60
C GLN A 50 -5.35 10.85 16.44
N ARG A 51 -4.18 11.24 16.98
CA ARG A 51 -4.04 12.49 17.75
C ARG A 51 -4.32 13.73 16.90
N CYS A 52 -3.93 13.71 15.62
CA CYS A 52 -4.33 14.75 14.67
C CYS A 52 -5.85 14.78 14.53
N ALA A 53 -6.49 13.64 14.23
CA ALA A 53 -7.93 13.56 14.01
C ALA A 53 -8.75 14.00 15.24
N LEU A 54 -8.30 13.66 16.46
CA LEU A 54 -8.96 14.05 17.70
C LEU A 54 -8.90 15.55 17.99
N ARG A 55 -7.85 16.24 17.54
CA ARG A 55 -7.70 17.71 17.68
C ARG A 55 -8.34 18.49 16.56
N THR A 56 -8.72 17.79 15.49
CA THR A 56 -9.21 18.38 14.25
C THR A 56 -10.74 18.32 14.23
N PRO A 57 -11.42 19.43 13.86
CA PRO A 57 -12.88 19.43 13.69
C PRO A 57 -13.33 18.33 12.73
N SER A 58 -14.49 17.72 12.99
CA SER A 58 -14.99 16.53 12.26
C SER A 58 -15.00 16.69 10.74
N GLY A 59 -15.35 17.86 10.23
CA GLY A 59 -15.41 18.17 8.78
C GLY A 59 -14.06 18.15 8.06
N VAL A 60 -12.93 18.22 8.78
CA VAL A 60 -11.59 18.28 8.19
C VAL A 60 -10.65 17.15 8.65
N ARG A 61 -11.17 16.15 9.39
CA ARG A 61 -10.38 14.99 9.86
C ARG A 61 -9.75 14.16 8.74
N ALA A 62 -10.30 14.22 7.52
CA ALA A 62 -9.72 13.57 6.35
C ALA A 62 -8.28 14.03 6.08
N ALA A 63 -7.93 15.29 6.41
CA ALA A 63 -6.57 15.81 6.27
C ALA A 63 -5.57 15.08 7.18
N CYS A 64 -6.02 14.48 8.28
CA CYS A 64 -5.18 13.70 9.20
C CYS A 64 -4.94 12.26 8.74
N ARG A 65 -5.46 11.83 7.58
CA ARG A 65 -5.25 10.47 7.07
C ARG A 65 -3.96 10.38 6.25
N PRO A 66 -2.96 9.61 6.69
CA PRO A 66 -1.71 9.50 5.95
C PRO A 66 -1.93 8.69 4.67
N ARG A 67 -1.19 9.04 3.62
CA ARG A 67 -1.10 8.29 2.36
C ARG A 67 0.35 8.29 1.87
N ALA A 68 0.70 7.35 0.99
CA ALA A 68 2.04 7.22 0.42
C ALA A 68 2.61 8.55 -0.13
N VAL A 69 1.81 9.28 -0.88
CA VAL A 69 2.19 10.54 -1.55
C VAL A 69 1.98 11.78 -0.69
N THR A 70 1.16 11.71 0.35
CA THR A 70 0.81 12.86 1.18
C THR A 70 0.90 12.52 2.66
N LEU A 71 1.87 13.15 3.34
CA LEU A 71 1.94 13.11 4.79
C LEU A 71 0.74 13.85 5.37
N ALA A 72 0.09 13.22 6.34
CA ALA A 72 -1.11 13.73 6.97
C ALA A 72 -0.89 14.98 7.83
N GLY A 73 -1.95 15.80 7.86
CA GLY A 73 -2.20 16.79 8.90
C GLY A 73 -1.37 18.06 8.75
N ASP A 74 -1.17 18.72 9.90
CA ASP A 74 -0.31 19.88 10.02
C ASP A 74 1.18 19.54 9.89
N ALA A 75 2.03 20.56 9.78
CA ALA A 75 3.49 20.40 9.68
C ALA A 75 4.07 19.57 10.83
N ARG A 76 3.47 19.64 12.03
CA ARG A 76 3.90 18.87 13.21
C ARG A 76 3.62 17.37 13.05
N THR A 77 2.45 17.02 12.53
CA THR A 77 2.02 15.65 12.25
C THR A 77 2.88 15.07 11.14
N ALA A 78 3.08 15.81 10.04
CA ALA A 78 3.97 15.43 8.96
C ALA A 78 5.40 15.20 9.45
N ALA A 79 5.96 16.10 10.26
CA ALA A 79 7.30 15.93 10.84
C ALA A 79 7.39 14.71 11.78
N ALA A 80 6.33 14.40 12.52
CA ALA A 80 6.28 13.22 13.39
C ALA A 80 6.23 11.91 12.60
N LEU A 81 5.46 11.88 11.51
CA LEU A 81 5.45 10.74 10.57
C LEU A 81 6.80 10.58 9.87
N GLY A 82 7.39 11.69 9.38
CA GLY A 82 8.72 11.69 8.77
C GLY A 82 9.79 11.09 9.70
N ARG A 83 9.82 11.49 10.98
CA ARG A 83 10.73 10.89 11.98
C ARG A 83 10.47 9.39 12.20
N ALA A 84 9.22 8.94 12.16
CA ALA A 84 8.90 7.52 12.26
C ALA A 84 9.41 6.75 11.02
N SER A 85 9.27 7.33 9.82
CA SER A 85 9.79 6.77 8.57
C SER A 85 11.32 6.70 8.57
N THR A 86 12.02 7.73 9.05
CA THR A 86 13.49 7.69 9.19
C THR A 86 13.95 6.57 10.13
N ARG A 87 13.21 6.31 11.21
CA ARG A 87 13.53 5.21 12.14
C ARG A 87 13.31 3.84 11.49
N LEU A 88 12.22 3.67 10.73
CA LEU A 88 11.99 2.46 9.92
C LEU A 88 13.18 2.24 8.97
N ALA A 89 13.54 3.26 8.19
CA ALA A 89 14.64 3.22 7.23
C ALA A 89 15.96 2.79 7.88
N ALA A 90 16.35 3.45 8.97
CA ALA A 90 17.60 3.15 9.67
C ALA A 90 17.65 1.71 10.21
N LEU A 91 16.51 1.17 10.67
CA LEU A 91 16.45 -0.21 11.15
C LEU A 91 16.55 -1.23 10.02
N VAL A 92 15.82 -1.01 8.92
CA VAL A 92 15.79 -1.92 7.77
C VAL A 92 17.13 -1.91 7.07
N VAL A 93 17.65 -0.74 6.67
CA VAL A 93 18.95 -0.61 5.97
C VAL A 93 20.06 -1.28 6.78
N ARG A 94 20.17 -0.98 8.07
CA ARG A 94 21.22 -1.56 8.93
C ARG A 94 21.12 -3.07 9.09
N ARG A 95 19.90 -3.64 9.10
CA ARG A 95 19.69 -5.08 9.38
C ARG A 95 19.61 -5.93 8.11
N CYS A 96 19.41 -5.30 6.97
CA CYS A 96 19.30 -5.94 5.67
C CYS A 96 20.49 -5.61 4.75
N ALA A 97 21.47 -4.83 5.23
CA ALA A 97 22.69 -4.53 4.50
C ALA A 97 23.41 -5.82 4.04
N GLY A 98 23.70 -5.91 2.74
CA GLY A 98 24.41 -7.04 2.14
C GLY A 98 23.64 -8.35 2.06
N GLY A 99 22.33 -8.36 2.36
CA GLY A 99 21.47 -9.53 2.20
C GLY A 99 20.65 -9.49 0.92
N ASP A 100 20.23 -10.67 0.43
CA ASP A 100 19.28 -10.76 -0.66
C ASP A 100 17.89 -10.25 -0.23
N LEU A 101 17.29 -9.38 -1.03
CA LEU A 101 15.95 -8.84 -0.81
C LEU A 101 14.91 -9.40 -1.80
N SER A 102 15.26 -10.40 -2.61
CA SER A 102 14.40 -11.03 -3.62
C SER A 102 13.04 -11.47 -3.07
N ALA A 103 13.00 -11.98 -1.84
CA ALA A 103 11.74 -12.40 -1.21
C ALA A 103 10.75 -11.25 -0.99
N PHE A 104 11.23 -10.00 -0.91
CA PHE A 104 10.41 -8.80 -0.78
C PHE A 104 10.00 -8.22 -2.14
N ALA A 105 10.75 -8.49 -3.22
CA ALA A 105 10.52 -7.94 -4.56
C ALA A 105 9.14 -8.27 -5.14
N ARG A 106 8.52 -9.39 -4.73
CA ARG A 106 7.14 -9.71 -5.15
C ARG A 106 6.08 -8.76 -4.61
N ARG A 107 6.33 -8.16 -3.45
CA ARG A 107 5.38 -7.24 -2.79
C ARG A 107 5.77 -5.78 -2.95
N CYS A 108 7.05 -5.52 -3.18
CA CYS A 108 7.60 -4.20 -3.39
C CYS A 108 8.10 -4.09 -4.82
N PRO A 109 7.36 -3.42 -5.71
CA PRO A 109 7.83 -3.18 -7.06
C PRO A 109 9.10 -2.34 -7.01
N ASP A 110 10.08 -2.73 -7.82
CA ASP A 110 11.36 -2.06 -7.92
C ASP A 110 11.37 -1.14 -9.14
N PRO A 111 11.30 0.19 -8.96
CA PRO A 111 11.34 1.13 -10.06
C PRO A 111 12.73 1.21 -10.72
N SER A 112 13.78 0.79 -10.03
CA SER A 112 15.17 0.85 -10.47
C SER A 112 15.60 -0.41 -11.25
N GLY A 113 14.76 -1.45 -11.24
CA GLY A 113 15.06 -2.76 -11.81
C GLY A 113 15.85 -3.66 -10.86
N PRO A 114 15.75 -5.00 -11.01
CA PRO A 114 16.32 -5.94 -10.06
C PRO A 114 17.87 -5.87 -10.00
N PRO A 115 18.47 -6.17 -8.83
CA PRO A 115 17.83 -6.63 -7.60
C PRO A 115 17.29 -5.49 -6.72
N LEU A 116 16.17 -5.75 -6.03
CA LEU A 116 15.56 -4.81 -5.07
C LEU A 116 16.59 -4.30 -4.08
N ALA A 117 16.82 -3.00 -4.07
CA ALA A 117 17.71 -2.36 -3.13
C ALA A 117 16.99 -1.93 -1.83
N ALA A 118 17.77 -1.77 -0.77
CA ALA A 118 17.24 -1.45 0.56
C ALA A 118 16.42 -0.14 0.65
N PRO A 119 16.78 0.98 -0.02
CA PRO A 119 15.96 2.19 0.03
C PRO A 119 14.61 2.03 -0.68
N GLU A 120 14.52 1.23 -1.74
CA GLU A 120 13.30 0.87 -2.46
C GLU A 120 12.40 0.02 -1.57
N LEU A 121 12.97 -0.98 -0.88
CA LEU A 121 12.24 -1.75 0.14
C LEU A 121 11.67 -0.84 1.24
N VAL A 122 12.47 0.09 1.76
CA VAL A 122 12.03 1.04 2.78
C VAL A 122 10.89 1.92 2.29
N THR A 123 10.99 2.42 1.06
CA THR A 123 9.96 3.26 0.46
C THR A 123 8.64 2.50 0.31
N CYS A 124 8.69 1.30 -0.28
CA CYS A 124 7.52 0.42 -0.38
C CYS A 124 6.89 0.09 0.98
N LEU A 125 7.70 -0.25 1.98
CA LEU A 125 7.21 -0.56 3.33
C LEU A 125 6.56 0.65 3.99
N ARG A 126 7.18 1.83 3.88
CA ARG A 126 6.62 3.09 4.38
C ARG A 126 5.26 3.35 3.75
N ASP A 127 5.19 3.31 2.42
CA ASP A 127 4.02 3.71 1.66
C ASP A 127 2.85 2.76 1.92
N SER A 128 3.07 1.45 1.80
CA SER A 128 2.06 0.43 2.09
C SER A 128 1.53 0.49 3.53
N HIS A 129 2.40 0.79 4.50
CA HIS A 129 1.99 0.95 5.89
C HIS A 129 1.23 2.25 6.15
N LEU A 130 1.64 3.37 5.54
CA LEU A 130 0.92 4.62 5.65
C LEU A 130 -0.49 4.51 5.05
N ASP A 131 -0.63 3.88 3.88
CA ASP A 131 -1.94 3.65 3.26
C ASP A 131 -2.83 2.76 4.13
N ARG A 132 -2.27 1.69 4.73
CA ARG A 132 -3.01 0.84 5.68
C ARG A 132 -3.45 1.62 6.93
N VAL A 133 -2.59 2.50 7.45
CA VAL A 133 -2.95 3.38 8.57
C VAL A 133 -4.04 4.37 8.18
N GLY A 134 -3.95 4.97 6.99
CA GLY A 134 -4.99 5.83 6.43
C GLY A 134 -6.34 5.12 6.32
N ALA A 135 -6.35 3.86 5.86
CA ALA A 135 -7.55 3.03 5.79
C ALA A 135 -8.14 2.73 7.18
N MET A 136 -7.31 2.38 8.17
CA MET A 136 -7.77 2.18 9.55
C MET A 136 -8.39 3.44 10.16
N LEU A 137 -7.84 4.61 9.85
CA LEU A 137 -8.39 5.90 10.28
C LEU A 137 -9.67 6.27 9.55
N ALA A 138 -9.82 5.88 8.29
CA ALA A 138 -11.06 6.11 7.55
C ALA A 138 -12.24 5.38 8.19
N VAL A 139 -12.00 4.17 8.73
CA VAL A 139 -13.02 3.42 9.50
C VAL A 139 -13.32 4.08 10.85
N GLN A 140 -12.29 4.53 11.58
CA GLN A 140 -12.47 5.12 12.92
C GLN A 140 -13.07 6.53 12.89
N PHE A 141 -12.72 7.32 11.88
CA PHE A 141 -13.17 8.69 11.70
C PHE A 141 -13.71 8.83 10.27
N PRO A 142 -14.93 8.34 9.99
CA PRO A 142 -15.54 8.49 8.67
C PRO A 142 -15.66 9.98 8.34
N SER A 143 -15.44 10.32 7.08
CA SER A 143 -15.74 11.69 6.64
C SER A 143 -17.26 11.87 6.69
N PRO A 144 -17.79 12.98 7.23
CA PRO A 144 -19.20 13.27 7.11
C PRO A 144 -19.55 13.36 5.62
N ASN A 145 -20.32 12.38 5.12
CA ASN A 145 -20.90 12.21 3.78
C ASN A 145 -20.17 12.83 2.56
N PRO A 146 -19.63 12.02 1.62
CA PRO A 146 -19.37 12.51 0.26
C PRO A 146 -20.66 12.77 -0.54
N THR A 147 -21.80 12.23 -0.11
CA THR A 147 -23.10 12.34 -0.80
C THR A 147 -23.69 13.76 -0.79
N ALA A 148 -23.27 14.65 0.11
CA ALA A 148 -23.71 16.05 0.07
C ALA A 148 -23.03 16.86 -1.05
N ALA A 149 -21.89 16.39 -1.57
CA ALA A 149 -21.19 17.03 -2.68
C ALA A 149 -21.63 16.50 -4.06
N ALA A 150 -22.38 15.40 -4.12
CA ALA A 150 -22.89 14.80 -5.35
C ALA A 150 -24.40 15.06 -5.58
N ALA A 151 -25.08 15.75 -4.66
CA ALA A 151 -26.47 16.17 -4.83
C ALA A 151 -26.60 17.53 -5.56
N GLY A 152 -25.62 17.86 -6.42
CA GLY A 152 -25.53 19.14 -7.12
C GLY A 152 -26.19 19.18 -8.51
N ASP A 153 -26.44 18.03 -9.14
CA ASP A 153 -26.83 17.99 -10.56
C ASP A 153 -28.13 17.22 -10.87
N CYS A 154 -28.98 16.95 -9.86
CA CYS A 154 -30.34 16.47 -10.14
C CYS A 154 -31.23 17.70 -10.42
N ALA A 155 -31.54 17.94 -11.70
CA ALA A 155 -32.49 18.97 -12.10
C ALA A 155 -33.87 18.73 -11.45
N ALA A 156 -34.56 19.82 -11.10
CA ALA A 156 -35.89 19.76 -10.51
C ALA A 156 -36.89 19.11 -11.49
N GLY A 157 -37.21 17.83 -11.28
CA GLY A 157 -38.20 17.10 -12.07
C GLY A 157 -37.87 15.63 -12.35
N GLU A 158 -36.64 15.18 -12.13
CA GLU A 158 -36.25 13.77 -12.34
C GLU A 158 -36.09 13.01 -11.02
N THR A 159 -36.72 11.84 -10.93
CA THR A 159 -36.47 10.87 -9.85
C THR A 159 -35.07 10.29 -10.02
N CYS A 160 -34.09 10.87 -9.33
CA CYS A 160 -32.76 10.29 -9.25
C CYS A 160 -32.85 8.95 -8.50
N GLN A 161 -32.79 7.83 -9.23
CA GLN A 161 -32.57 6.52 -8.64
C GLN A 161 -31.16 6.52 -8.07
N CYS A 162 -31.05 6.62 -6.75
CA CYS A 162 -29.84 6.22 -6.06
C CYS A 162 -29.65 4.72 -6.30
N GLU A 163 -28.80 4.34 -7.25
CA GLU A 163 -28.18 3.01 -7.29
C GLU A 163 -27.25 2.89 -6.07
N CYS A 164 -27.86 2.73 -4.90
CA CYS A 164 -27.21 2.11 -3.78
C CYS A 164 -26.94 0.66 -4.18
N LEU A 165 -25.72 0.36 -4.63
CA LEU A 165 -25.18 -0.99 -4.52
C LEU A 165 -25.02 -1.35 -3.03
N SER A 166 -26.16 -1.57 -2.37
CA SER A 166 -26.27 -2.35 -1.15
C SER A 166 -26.71 -3.75 -1.56
N PRO A 167 -25.92 -4.81 -1.31
CA PRO A 167 -26.50 -6.14 -1.27
C PRO A 167 -27.38 -6.21 -0.03
N SER A 168 -28.62 -6.66 -0.23
CA SER A 168 -29.54 -7.18 0.79
C SER A 168 -30.41 -6.15 1.55
N GLY A 169 -31.48 -5.73 0.87
CA GLY A 169 -32.87 -5.89 1.32
C GLY A 169 -33.28 -5.40 2.71
N ALA A 170 -34.02 -4.28 2.75
CA ALA A 170 -35.20 -4.11 3.60
C ALA A 170 -36.05 -2.95 3.05
N PHE A 171 -37.27 -3.28 2.62
CA PHE A 171 -38.30 -2.37 2.17
C PHE A 171 -38.83 -1.54 3.35
N VAL A 172 -39.02 -0.24 3.15
CA VAL A 172 -40.09 0.50 3.85
C VAL A 172 -40.79 1.36 2.81
N ASP A 173 -41.93 0.85 2.40
CA ASP A 173 -42.96 1.53 1.65
C ASP A 173 -43.54 2.65 2.53
N ALA A 174 -43.45 3.90 2.08
CA ALA A 174 -44.08 5.04 2.73
C ALA A 174 -45.12 5.63 1.77
N SER A 175 -46.14 4.84 1.45
CA SER A 175 -47.21 5.23 0.53
C SER A 175 -48.61 4.85 1.04
N VAL A 176 -48.90 5.02 2.34
CA VAL A 176 -50.29 5.02 2.84
C VAL A 176 -50.44 6.07 3.94
N ALA A 177 -50.62 7.33 3.54
CA ALA A 177 -51.29 8.36 4.34
C ALA A 177 -51.57 9.61 3.48
N ALA A 178 -52.47 9.49 2.50
CA ALA A 178 -53.30 10.60 2.00
C ALA A 178 -54.20 10.12 0.86
N ARG A 179 -55.37 9.57 1.21
CA ARG A 179 -56.68 9.81 0.59
C ARG A 179 -57.72 8.89 1.22
#